data_AF-A0AAV2T4E9-F1
#
_entry.id   AF-A0AAV2T4E9-F1
#
_cell.length_a   1.000
_cell.length_b   1.000
_cell.length_c   1.000
_cell.angle_alpha   90.00
_cell.angle_beta   90.00
_cell.angle_gamma   90.00
#
_symmetry.space_group_name_H-M   'P 1'
#
loop_
_entity.id
_entity.type
_entity.pdbx_description
1 polymer ?
#
loop_
_entity_poly.entity_id
_entity_poly.type
_entity_poly.pdbx_seq_one_letter_code
_entity_poly.pdbx_strand_id
1 'polypeptide(L)'
;MPKSLRNAVFRDPELAPLFSQEDPTTIFTDLRQIGCGSFGAVYYARNRFTDEVVAIKELKVDTKRKKSEEEWNDIVREIRFLSQLSHKNCVLPKGCYMKDQIPWLVMEYCIGSVADILEATKRDGDCVYSS
;
A
#
# COMPACT_ATOMS: atom_id res chain seq x y z
N MET A 1 -6.05 23.06 10.11
CA MET A 1 -5.78 21.82 9.34
C MET A 1 -5.56 22.13 7.88
N PRO A 2 -4.58 21.50 7.21
CA PRO A 2 -4.36 21.70 5.78
C PRO A 2 -5.58 21.21 5.00
N LYS A 3 -6.13 22.07 4.14
CA LYS A 3 -7.30 21.78 3.27
C LYS A 3 -7.04 20.64 2.25
N SER A 4 -5.79 20.19 2.15
CA SER A 4 -5.32 19.15 1.24
C SER A 4 -4.24 18.31 1.93
N LEU A 5 -4.42 16.99 1.96
CA LEU A 5 -3.44 16.03 2.49
C LEU A 5 -2.12 16.09 1.69
N ARG A 6 -2.23 16.25 0.37
CA ARG A 6 -1.10 16.48 -0.53
C ARG A 6 -0.24 17.65 -0.03
N ASN A 7 -0.87 18.78 0.25
CA ASN A 7 -0.15 19.94 0.78
C ASN A 7 0.46 19.71 2.16
N ALA A 8 -0.15 18.85 2.99
CA ALA A 8 0.41 18.48 4.29
C ALA A 8 1.69 17.65 4.12
N VAL A 9 1.64 16.59 3.31
CA VAL A 9 2.79 15.72 2.99
C VAL A 9 3.93 16.54 2.40
N PHE A 10 3.66 17.32 1.35
CA PHE A 10 4.73 18.01 0.61
C PHE A 10 5.27 19.27 1.30
N ARG A 11 4.65 19.73 2.39
CA ARG A 11 5.20 20.80 3.25
C ARG A 11 5.97 20.27 4.46
N ASP A 12 5.76 19.00 4.81
CA ASP A 12 6.50 18.36 5.89
C ASP A 12 7.89 17.96 5.36
N PRO A 13 8.99 18.53 5.91
CA PRO A 13 10.34 18.28 5.42
C PRO A 13 10.80 16.84 5.61
N GLU A 14 10.19 16.07 6.51
CA GLU A 14 10.52 14.66 6.73
C GLU A 14 9.73 13.72 5.80
N LEU A 15 8.54 14.13 5.35
CA LEU A 15 7.70 13.33 4.46
C LEU A 15 7.89 13.66 2.99
N ALA A 16 8.06 14.95 2.65
CA ALA A 16 8.29 15.40 1.28
C ALA A 16 9.35 14.58 0.53
N PRO A 17 10.52 14.23 1.11
CA PRO A 17 11.51 13.42 0.40
C PRO A 17 11.12 11.95 0.20
N LEU A 18 10.13 11.44 0.94
CA LEU A 18 9.66 10.05 0.81
C LEU A 18 8.70 9.86 -0.36
N PHE A 19 8.11 10.95 -0.88
CA PHE A 19 7.11 10.92 -1.94
C PHE A 19 7.68 11.36 -3.28
N SER A 20 7.40 10.58 -4.33
CA SER A 20 7.61 11.02 -5.71
C SER A 20 6.60 12.12 -6.08
N GLN A 21 7.04 13.04 -6.92
CA GLN A 21 6.19 14.10 -7.50
C GLN A 21 5.44 13.64 -8.75
N GLU A 22 5.79 12.47 -9.29
CA GLU A 22 5.16 11.92 -10.49
C GLU A 22 3.72 11.46 -10.21
N ASP A 23 2.89 11.50 -11.25
CA ASP A 23 1.55 10.96 -11.18
C ASP A 23 1.58 9.43 -11.26
N PRO A 24 1.20 8.70 -10.19
CA PRO A 24 1.26 7.24 -10.19
C PRO A 24 0.36 6.59 -11.26
N THR A 25 -0.69 7.26 -11.73
CA THR A 25 -1.55 6.73 -12.80
C THR A 25 -0.85 6.66 -14.16
N THR A 26 0.25 7.42 -14.31
CA THR A 26 1.10 7.39 -15.49
C THR A 26 2.22 6.37 -15.39
N ILE A 27 2.47 5.79 -14.20
CA ILE A 27 3.53 4.81 -13.95
C ILE A 27 2.94 3.41 -13.84
N PHE A 28 1.81 3.27 -13.13
CA PHE A 28 1.22 1.99 -12.79
C PHE A 28 -0.04 1.71 -13.61
N THR A 29 -0.13 0.51 -14.16
CA THR A 29 -1.26 0.01 -14.95
C THR A 29 -1.78 -1.31 -14.39
N ASP A 30 -2.88 -1.81 -14.95
CA ASP A 30 -3.51 -3.08 -14.55
C ASP A 30 -3.85 -3.17 -13.06
N LEU A 31 -4.34 -2.06 -12.48
CA LEU A 31 -4.72 -2.04 -11.08
C LEU A 31 -5.85 -3.04 -10.81
N ARG A 32 -5.56 -4.01 -9.94
CA ARG A 32 -6.51 -5.02 -9.50
C ARG A 32 -6.44 -5.14 -8.00
N GLN A 33 -7.57 -4.96 -7.31
CA GLN A 33 -7.58 -5.12 -5.87
C GLN A 33 -7.33 -6.59 -5.51
N ILE A 34 -6.33 -6.83 -4.65
CA ILE A 34 -5.94 -8.16 -4.17
C ILE A 34 -6.17 -8.33 -2.67
N GLY A 35 -6.41 -7.24 -1.94
CA GLY A 35 -6.67 -7.31 -0.51
C GLY A 35 -7.39 -6.07 0.01
N CYS A 36 -8.06 -6.24 1.14
CA CYS A 36 -8.66 -5.17 1.92
C CYS A 36 -8.46 -5.47 3.39
N GLY A 37 -7.93 -4.50 4.14
CA GLY A 37 -7.74 -4.60 5.58
C GLY A 37 -8.22 -3.34 6.30
N SER A 38 -8.01 -3.30 7.61
CA SER A 38 -8.29 -2.13 8.45
C SER A 38 -7.55 -0.87 7.96
N PHE A 39 -6.33 -1.03 7.47
CA PHE A 39 -5.43 0.06 7.05
C PHE A 39 -5.61 0.51 5.60
N GLY A 40 -6.52 -0.12 4.84
CA GLY A 40 -6.80 0.25 3.45
C GLY A 40 -6.87 -0.92 2.49
N ALA A 41 -6.73 -0.63 1.21
CA ALA A 41 -6.80 -1.62 0.14
C ALA A 41 -5.41 -1.85 -0.47
N VAL A 42 -5.15 -3.09 -0.89
CA VAL A 42 -3.92 -3.47 -1.57
C VAL A 42 -4.29 -3.87 -2.99
N TYR A 43 -3.53 -3.34 -3.95
CA TYR A 43 -3.73 -3.58 -5.37
C TYR A 43 -2.48 -4.20 -5.97
N TYR A 44 -2.69 -5.19 -6.83
CA TYR A 44 -1.72 -5.57 -7.83
C TYR A 44 -1.64 -4.46 -8.89
N ALA A 45 -0.44 -4.15 -9.37
CA ALA A 45 -0.24 -3.29 -10.53
C ALA A 45 1.05 -3.67 -11.28
N ARG A 46 1.20 -3.13 -12.48
CA ARG A 46 2.40 -3.28 -13.32
C ARG A 46 3.02 -1.91 -13.56
N ASN A 47 4.32 -1.78 -13.31
CA ASN A 47 5.07 -0.58 -13.69
C ASN A 47 5.28 -0.60 -15.21
N ARG A 48 4.77 0.41 -15.91
CA ARG A 48 4.80 0.43 -17.38
C ARG A 48 6.19 0.60 -17.99
N PHE A 49 7.14 1.13 -17.22
CA PHE A 49 8.48 1.44 -17.70
C PHE A 49 9.44 0.27 -17.49
N THR A 50 9.28 -0.46 -16.39
CA THR A 50 10.14 -1.59 -16.03
C THR A 50 9.50 -2.95 -16.29
N ASP A 51 8.21 -2.96 -16.64
CA ASP A 51 7.35 -4.16 -16.72
C ASP A 51 7.24 -4.95 -15.39
N GLU A 52 7.71 -4.35 -14.30
CA GLU A 52 7.76 -4.99 -13.01
C GLU A 52 6.38 -5.03 -12.33
N VAL A 53 6.04 -6.18 -11.76
CA VAL A 53 4.83 -6.35 -10.95
C VAL A 53 5.07 -5.83 -9.54
N VAL A 54 4.12 -5.04 -9.04
CA VAL A 54 4.18 -4.40 -7.72
C VAL A 54 2.87 -4.56 -6.95
N ALA A 55 2.96 -4.46 -5.63
CA ALA A 55 1.80 -4.25 -4.78
C ALA A 55 1.72 -2.76 -4.39
N ILE A 56 0.53 -2.18 -4.46
CA ILE A 56 0.24 -0.81 -4.09
C ILE A 56 -0.72 -0.83 -2.91
N LYS A 57 -0.29 -0.33 -1.76
CA LYS A 57 -1.14 -0.13 -0.59
C LYS A 57 -1.69 1.29 -0.61
N GLU A 58 -3.00 1.42 -0.77
CA GLU A 58 -3.71 2.67 -0.54
C GLU A 58 -3.88 2.86 0.97
N LEU A 59 -3.20 3.87 1.53
CA LEU A 59 -3.33 4.18 2.95
C LEU A 59 -4.65 4.91 3.18
N LYS A 60 -5.54 4.26 3.94
CA LYS A 60 -6.90 4.75 4.14
C LYS A 60 -6.87 6.05 4.93
N VAL A 61 -7.43 7.11 4.35
CA VAL A 61 -7.66 8.38 5.02
C VAL A 61 -9.16 8.59 5.08
N ASP A 62 -9.77 8.53 6.27
CA ASP A 62 -11.20 8.87 6.38
C ASP A 62 -11.35 10.37 6.16
N THR A 63 -11.70 10.75 4.93
CA THR A 63 -11.86 12.17 4.55
C THR A 63 -13.21 12.74 4.94
N LYS A 64 -14.14 11.93 5.46
CA LYS A 64 -15.53 12.32 5.74
C LYS A 64 -15.76 12.72 7.20
N ARG A 65 -14.95 12.24 8.13
CA ARG A 65 -14.94 12.72 9.51
C ARG A 65 -13.99 13.91 9.61
N LYS A 66 -14.27 14.85 10.54
CA LYS A 66 -13.28 15.89 10.89
C LYS A 66 -12.00 15.15 11.28
N LYS A 67 -11.02 15.12 10.38
CA LYS A 67 -9.72 14.47 10.57
C LYS A 67 -9.22 14.79 11.97
N SER A 68 -8.97 13.77 12.79
CA SER A 68 -8.19 13.97 14.00
C SER A 68 -6.72 14.10 13.60
N GLU A 69 -5.93 14.85 14.35
CA GLU A 69 -4.46 14.86 14.17
C GLU A 69 -3.86 13.46 14.36
N GLU A 70 -4.57 12.59 15.08
CA GLU A 70 -4.23 11.19 15.35
C GLU A 70 -4.16 10.34 14.08
N GLU A 71 -5.19 10.36 13.22
CA GLU A 71 -5.20 9.58 11.97
C GLU A 71 -4.10 10.01 11.01
N TRP A 72 -3.79 11.31 10.97
CA TRP A 72 -2.66 11.82 10.20
C TRP A 72 -1.33 11.29 10.76
N ASN A 73 -1.15 11.36 12.07
CA ASN A 73 0.05 10.83 12.72
C ASN A 73 0.20 9.31 12.49
N ASP A 74 -0.88 8.56 12.40
CA ASP A 74 -0.84 7.13 12.08
C ASP A 74 -0.34 6.89 10.64
N ILE A 75 -0.84 7.63 9.66
CA ILE A 75 -0.37 7.58 8.26
C ILE A 75 1.12 7.92 8.18
N VAL A 76 1.53 8.99 8.86
CA VAL A 76 2.93 9.44 8.91
C VAL A 76 3.82 8.37 9.53
N ARG A 77 3.39 7.77 10.65
CA ARG A 77 4.13 6.66 11.30
C ARG A 77 4.25 5.47 10.36
N GLU A 78 3.18 5.11 9.67
CA GLU A 78 3.17 3.96 8.77
C GLU A 78 4.10 4.17 7.56
N ILE A 79 4.04 5.33 6.91
CA ILE A 79 4.95 5.67 5.80
C ILE A 79 6.40 5.65 6.25
N ARG A 80 6.71 6.29 7.39
CA ARG A 80 8.09 6.33 7.93
C ARG A 80 8.61 4.94 8.24
N PHE A 81 7.81 4.15 8.96
CA PHE A 81 8.20 2.81 9.36
C PHE A 81 8.45 1.94 8.13
N LEU A 82 7.49 1.88 7.20
CA LEU A 82 7.59 1.02 6.03
C LEU A 82 8.66 1.48 5.04
N SER A 83 8.87 2.79 4.87
CA SER A 83 9.90 3.32 3.96
C SER A 83 11.33 3.06 4.45
N GLN A 84 11.52 2.80 5.74
CA GLN A 84 12.84 2.51 6.34
C GLN A 84 13.16 1.01 6.37
N LEU A 85 12.21 0.14 6.01
CA LEU A 85 12.45 -1.30 6.00
C LEU A 85 13.34 -1.68 4.81
N SER A 86 14.53 -2.20 5.12
CA SER A 86 15.43 -2.79 4.13
C SER A 86 16.05 -4.05 4.69
N HIS A 87 15.34 -5.17 4.52
CA HIS A 87 15.79 -6.48 4.98
C HIS A 87 15.19 -7.58 4.10
N LYS A 88 15.97 -8.64 3.82
CA LYS A 88 15.59 -9.73 2.91
C LYS A 88 14.31 -10.50 3.25
N ASN A 89 13.85 -10.41 4.50
CA ASN A 89 12.63 -11.09 4.97
C ASN A 89 11.45 -10.11 5.18
N CYS A 90 11.61 -8.85 4.77
CA CYS A 90 10.59 -7.81 4.85
C CYS A 90 10.25 -7.36 3.45
N VAL A 91 8.97 -7.02 3.22
CA VAL A 91 8.53 -6.50 1.94
C VAL A 91 9.32 -5.23 1.61
N LEU A 92 9.93 -5.20 0.42
CA LEU A 92 10.76 -4.09 -0.01
C LEU A 92 9.89 -2.91 -0.44
N PRO A 93 9.94 -1.76 0.27
CA PRO A 93 9.35 -0.52 -0.21
C PRO A 93 10.07 -0.03 -1.48
N LYS A 94 9.30 0.40 -2.48
CA LYS A 94 9.81 0.92 -3.76
C LYS A 94 9.59 2.41 -3.95
N GLY A 95 8.62 2.98 -3.23
CA GLY A 95 8.38 4.42 -3.22
C GLY A 95 6.99 4.78 -2.70
N CYS A 96 6.80 6.05 -2.34
CA CYS A 96 5.49 6.59 -2.02
C CYS A 96 5.02 7.56 -3.11
N TYR A 97 3.73 7.55 -3.40
CA TYR A 97 3.09 8.42 -4.38
C TYR A 97 1.81 9.02 -3.79
N MET A 98 1.31 10.10 -4.38
CA MET A 98 0.09 10.76 -3.94
C MET A 98 -0.92 10.81 -5.08
N LYS A 99 -1.96 9.96 -5.03
CA LYS A 99 -3.06 9.98 -6.00
C LYS A 99 -4.31 10.58 -5.36
N ASP A 100 -4.86 11.65 -5.92
CA ASP A 100 -6.15 12.21 -5.48
C ASP A 100 -6.29 12.45 -3.95
N GLN A 101 -5.22 12.88 -3.28
CA GLN A 101 -5.14 13.05 -1.82
C GLN A 101 -5.09 11.73 -1.01
N ILE A 102 -4.80 10.62 -1.65
CA ILE A 102 -4.63 9.29 -1.05
C ILE A 102 -3.15 8.90 -1.21
N PRO A 103 -2.43 8.66 -0.11
CA PRO A 103 -1.07 8.14 -0.17
C PRO A 103 -1.06 6.70 -0.68
N TRP A 104 -0.17 6.43 -1.62
CA TRP A 104 0.12 5.11 -2.15
C TRP A 104 1.52 4.70 -1.71
N LEU A 105 1.63 3.56 -1.05
CA LEU A 105 2.91 2.91 -0.79
C LEU A 105 3.10 1.77 -1.79
N VAL A 106 4.08 1.90 -2.66
CA VAL A 106 4.43 0.88 -3.65
C VAL A 106 5.52 0.00 -3.07
N MET A 107 5.32 -1.31 -3.18
CA MET A 107 6.20 -2.34 -2.64
C MET A 107 6.33 -3.51 -3.61
N GLU A 108 7.28 -4.41 -3.35
CA GLU A 108 7.34 -5.66 -4.10
C GLU A 108 6.04 -6.47 -3.97
N TYR A 109 5.70 -7.19 -5.03
CA TYR A 109 4.53 -8.06 -5.02
C TYR A 109 4.91 -9.46 -4.52
N CYS A 110 4.17 -9.93 -3.51
CA CYS A 110 4.27 -11.29 -3.02
C CYS A 110 3.11 -12.13 -3.56
N ILE A 111 3.36 -13.41 -3.87
CA ILE A 111 2.38 -14.34 -4.47
C ILE A 111 1.13 -14.51 -3.59
N GLY A 112 1.27 -14.41 -2.26
CA GLY A 112 0.17 -14.51 -1.33
C GLY A 112 0.61 -14.40 0.12
N SER A 113 -0.36 -14.35 1.01
CA SER A 113 -0.17 -14.40 2.45
C SER A 113 -0.16 -15.84 2.97
N VAL A 114 0.31 -16.03 4.20
CA VAL A 114 0.23 -17.34 4.88
C VAL A 114 -1.22 -17.79 5.04
N ALA A 115 -2.17 -16.86 5.21
CA ALA A 115 -3.59 -17.19 5.30
C ALA A 115 -4.10 -17.84 4.00
N ASP A 116 -3.67 -17.32 2.84
CA ASP A 116 -4.06 -17.86 1.53
C ASP A 116 -3.57 -19.31 1.36
N ILE A 117 -2.34 -19.59 1.82
CA ILE A 117 -1.75 -20.95 1.78
C ILE A 117 -2.51 -21.90 2.70
N LEU A 118 -2.85 -21.45 3.91
CA LEU A 118 -3.61 -22.25 4.88
C LEU A 118 -5.03 -22.56 4.38
N GLU A 119 -5.68 -21.63 3.68
CA GLU A 119 -7.00 -21.86 3.09
C GLU A 119 -6.95 -22.87 1.94
N ALA A 120 -5.96 -22.76 1.05
CA ALA A 120 -5.77 -23.73 -0.04
C ALA A 120 -5.57 -25.16 0.50
N THR A 121 -4.76 -25.31 1.55
CA THR A 121 -4.45 -26.61 2.15
C THR A 121 -5.66 -27.26 2.83
N LYS A 122 -6.57 -26.45 3.41
CA LYS A 122 -7.82 -26.96 3.99
C LYS A 122 -8.76 -27.54 2.93
N ARG A 123 -8.84 -26.91 1.76
CA ARG A 123 -9.69 -27.39 0.64
C ARG A 123 -9.22 -28.73 0.09
N ASP A 124 -7.91 -28.98 0.08
CA ASP A 124 -7.34 -30.26 -0.35
C ASP A 124 -7.53 -31.37 0.69
N GLY A 125 -7.63 -31.02 1.98
CA GLY A 125 -7.88 -31.95 3.08
C GLY A 125 -9.30 -32.51 3.18
N ASP A 126 -10.29 -31.86 2.57
CA ASP A 126 -11.68 -32.33 2.57
C ASP A 126 -11.96 -33.35 1.44
N CYS A 127 -11.06 -33.48 0.45
CA CYS A 127 -11.20 -34.47 -0.63
C CYS A 127 -10.68 -35.88 -0.26
N VAL A 128 -10.08 -36.07 0.92
CA VAL A 128 -9.49 -37.37 1.34
C VAL A 128 -10.34 -38.18 2.32
N TYR A 129 -11.54 -37.69 2.70
CA TYR A 129 -12.45 -38.39 3.61
C TYR A 129 -13.88 -38.59 3.08
N SER A 130 -14.08 -38.56 1.75
CA SER A 130 -15.29 -39.11 1.14
C SER A 130 -14.94 -40.38 0.37
N SER A 131 -14.89 -41.50 1.10
CA SER A 131 -14.84 -42.87 0.56
C SER A 131 -15.75 -43.75 1.39
#